data_AF-A0AAU4QV65-F1
#
_entry.id   AF-A0AAU4QV65-F1
#
_cell.length_a   1.000
_cell.length_b   1.000
_cell.length_c   1.000
_cell.angle_alpha   90.00
_cell.angle_beta   90.00
_cell.angle_gamma   90.00
#
_symmetry.space_group_name_H-M   'P 1'
#
loop_
_entity.id
_entity.type
_entity.pdbx_description
1 polymer ?
#
loop_
_entity_poly.entity_id
_entity_poly.type
_entity_poly.pdbx_seq_one_letter_code
_entity_poly.pdbx_strand_id
1 'polypeptide(L)'
;MSKEFEIAREFEVDATPEQVWDAITSNTGGWMWPSEPPEPRVGGKGAMGSTVTAWDPPHRYTNRAEDVEGVEEQSLNQLDYTIEPREGGRRAWVRYVHSGILVDDWDNQYDAAGRHTDFYLHTLRQYLTEFGGRPVVAFTTFDGPDTSKTADAFVAVGRALGLGDDTAEGTRVQARGPEGRLLDAVVDFRNPYFLGLRTDHAMIRFFGRNHWGYPVGISVHDFAPGADAKAVEAAWQDWLNGVFSQS
;
A
#
# COMPACT_ATOMS: atom_id res chain seq x y z
N MET A 1 16.86 21.51 4.85
CA MET A 1 16.34 22.73 4.15
C MET A 1 15.05 22.33 3.51
N SER A 2 13.95 23.03 3.83
CA SER A 2 12.65 22.66 3.31
C SER A 2 12.59 22.82 1.78
N LYS A 3 12.05 21.80 1.10
CA LYS A 3 11.96 21.78 -0.36
C LYS A 3 10.71 21.03 -0.80
N GLU A 4 10.06 21.57 -1.82
CA GLU A 4 8.87 20.98 -2.45
C GLU A 4 9.20 19.66 -3.14
N PHE A 5 8.21 18.78 -3.21
CA PHE A 5 8.25 17.59 -4.06
C PHE A 5 6.90 17.35 -4.74
N GLU A 6 6.96 16.64 -5.87
CA GLU A 6 5.78 16.13 -6.58
C GLU A 6 6.09 14.74 -7.14
N ILE A 7 5.21 13.78 -6.86
CA ILE A 7 5.21 12.44 -7.42
C ILE A 7 3.86 12.26 -8.13
N ALA A 8 3.89 12.38 -9.45
CA ALA A 8 2.71 12.14 -10.29
C ALA A 8 2.78 10.74 -10.92
N ARG A 9 1.65 10.02 -10.91
CA ARG A 9 1.47 8.74 -11.58
C ARG A 9 0.11 8.68 -12.26
N GLU A 10 0.09 7.99 -13.39
CA GLU A 10 -1.11 7.82 -14.20
C GLU A 10 -1.24 6.35 -14.58
N PHE A 11 -2.46 5.83 -14.56
CA PHE A 11 -2.75 4.47 -14.97
C PHE A 11 -4.19 4.33 -15.44
N GLU A 12 -4.43 3.32 -16.28
CA GLU A 12 -5.77 2.82 -16.55
C GLU A 12 -6.04 1.57 -15.71
N VAL A 13 -7.30 1.36 -15.35
CA VAL A 13 -7.74 0.20 -14.58
C VAL A 13 -9.07 -0.31 -15.10
N ASP A 14 -9.24 -1.64 -15.06
CA ASP A 14 -10.47 -2.34 -15.44
C ASP A 14 -11.52 -2.27 -14.32
N ALA A 15 -11.87 -1.04 -13.95
CA ALA A 15 -12.90 -0.70 -12.98
C ALA A 15 -13.63 0.58 -13.40
N THR A 16 -14.88 0.72 -12.98
CA THR A 16 -15.68 1.93 -13.22
C THR A 16 -15.13 3.12 -12.41
N PRO A 17 -15.34 4.37 -12.86
CA PRO A 17 -15.00 5.56 -12.06
C PRO A 17 -15.55 5.52 -10.63
N GLU A 18 -16.77 5.00 -10.45
CA GLU A 18 -17.43 4.84 -9.16
C GLU A 18 -16.69 3.84 -8.26
N GLN A 19 -16.24 2.71 -8.79
CA GLN A 19 -15.43 1.75 -8.03
C GLN A 19 -14.08 2.35 -7.60
N VAL A 20 -13.43 3.13 -8.49
CA VAL A 20 -12.19 3.84 -8.12
C VAL A 20 -12.47 4.87 -7.03
N TRP A 21 -13.56 5.64 -7.17
CA TRP A 21 -13.98 6.63 -6.19
C TRP A 21 -14.21 6.01 -4.80
N ASP A 22 -14.94 4.90 -4.75
CA ASP A 22 -15.19 4.17 -3.51
C ASP A 22 -13.88 3.63 -2.90
N ALA A 23 -12.96 3.12 -3.73
CA ALA A 23 -11.67 2.62 -3.28
C ALA A 23 -10.78 3.68 -2.62
N ILE A 24 -10.80 4.93 -3.10
CA ILE A 24 -9.97 6.01 -2.55
C ILE A 24 -10.64 6.80 -1.42
N THR A 25 -11.96 6.68 -1.24
CA THR A 25 -12.71 7.42 -0.21
C THR A 25 -13.19 6.55 0.93
N SER A 26 -13.80 5.40 0.63
CA SER A 26 -14.56 4.61 1.61
C SER A 26 -13.96 3.22 1.86
N ASN A 27 -13.26 2.65 0.88
CA ASN A 27 -12.69 1.30 0.93
C ASN A 27 -11.16 1.31 0.89
N THR A 28 -10.52 2.30 1.52
CA THR A 28 -9.06 2.48 1.55
C THR A 28 -8.31 1.29 2.15
N GLY A 29 -8.94 0.58 3.10
CA GLY A 29 -8.42 -0.67 3.66
C GLY A 29 -8.24 -1.79 2.63
N GLY A 30 -8.87 -1.71 1.46
CA GLY A 30 -8.71 -2.66 0.36
C GLY A 30 -7.33 -2.61 -0.31
N TRP A 31 -6.58 -1.51 -0.19
CA TRP A 31 -5.30 -1.38 -0.88
C TRP A 31 -4.21 -0.60 -0.12
N MET A 32 -4.57 0.10 0.95
CA MET A 32 -3.66 0.90 1.76
C MET A 32 -3.84 0.59 3.25
N TRP A 33 -4.57 1.40 4.00
CA TRP A 33 -5.01 1.09 5.37
C TRP A 33 -6.42 1.65 5.58
N PRO A 34 -7.21 1.05 6.48
CA PRO A 34 -8.52 1.58 6.84
C PRO A 34 -8.42 3.02 7.33
N SER A 35 -9.25 3.88 6.78
CA SER A 35 -9.38 5.28 7.19
C SER A 35 -10.86 5.65 7.29
N GLU A 36 -11.19 6.58 8.17
CA GLU A 36 -12.52 7.20 8.15
C GLU A 36 -12.77 7.83 6.77
N PRO A 37 -13.96 7.64 6.17
CA PRO A 37 -14.31 8.33 4.94
C PRO A 37 -14.25 9.86 5.13
N PRO A 38 -13.77 10.61 4.13
CA PRO A 38 -13.74 12.06 4.20
C PRO A 38 -15.16 12.64 4.26
N GLU A 39 -15.31 13.78 4.92
CA GLU A 39 -16.53 14.57 4.84
C GLU A 39 -16.72 15.06 3.38
N PRO A 40 -17.90 14.86 2.76
CA PRO A 40 -18.06 14.99 1.32
C PRO A 40 -18.26 16.45 0.87
N ARG A 41 -17.31 17.33 1.20
CA ARG A 41 -17.33 18.77 0.87
C ARG A 41 -15.95 19.39 1.01
N VAL A 42 -15.71 20.47 0.28
CA VAL A 42 -14.54 21.34 0.50
C VAL A 42 -14.59 21.93 1.93
N GLY A 43 -13.44 21.95 2.60
CA GLY A 43 -13.30 22.30 4.01
C GLY A 43 -13.84 21.24 4.98
N GLY A 44 -14.14 20.05 4.48
CA GLY A 44 -14.49 18.89 5.29
C GLY A 44 -13.25 18.22 5.90
N LYS A 45 -13.45 17.44 6.96
CA LYS A 45 -12.40 16.56 7.51
C LYS A 45 -12.03 15.48 6.48
N GLY A 46 -10.75 15.35 6.18
CA GLY A 46 -10.18 14.28 5.36
C GLY A 46 -9.52 13.18 6.21
N ALA A 47 -8.95 12.19 5.53
CA ALA A 47 -8.22 11.11 6.19
C ALA A 47 -7.01 11.64 6.97
N MET A 48 -6.64 10.96 8.07
CA MET A 48 -5.44 11.26 8.86
C MET A 48 -5.34 12.74 9.32
N GLY A 49 -6.47 13.38 9.61
CA GLY A 49 -6.50 14.77 10.07
C GLY A 49 -6.31 15.82 8.96
N SER A 50 -6.28 15.41 7.69
CA SER A 50 -6.25 16.32 6.55
C SER A 50 -7.54 17.12 6.39
N THR A 51 -7.52 18.13 5.53
CA THR A 51 -8.69 18.89 5.07
C THR A 51 -8.95 18.57 3.60
N VAL A 52 -10.22 18.37 3.25
CA VAL A 52 -10.66 18.21 1.86
C VAL A 52 -10.60 19.57 1.14
N THR A 53 -9.80 19.66 0.08
CA THR A 53 -9.61 20.90 -0.70
C THR A 53 -10.27 20.87 -2.07
N ALA A 54 -10.58 19.68 -2.59
CA ALA A 54 -11.44 19.49 -3.76
C ALA A 54 -12.37 18.27 -3.56
N TRP A 55 -13.62 18.40 -4.00
CA TRP A 55 -14.61 17.35 -3.91
C TRP A 55 -15.59 17.43 -5.08
N ASP A 56 -15.45 16.51 -6.03
CA ASP A 56 -16.28 16.39 -7.23
C ASP A 56 -16.44 14.90 -7.59
N PRO A 57 -17.36 14.16 -6.95
CA PRO A 57 -17.54 12.73 -7.21
C PRO A 57 -18.12 12.43 -8.60
N PRO A 58 -17.66 11.39 -9.32
CA PRO A 58 -16.53 10.50 -9.02
C PRO A 58 -15.20 10.99 -9.62
N HIS A 59 -15.07 12.27 -9.99
CA HIS A 59 -14.02 12.79 -10.88
C HIS A 59 -12.81 13.38 -10.20
N ARG A 60 -12.96 14.03 -9.03
CA ARG A 60 -11.84 14.68 -8.35
C ARG A 60 -11.98 14.69 -6.84
N TYR A 61 -10.91 14.30 -6.17
CA TYR A 61 -10.78 14.38 -4.72
C TYR A 61 -9.37 14.87 -4.37
N THR A 62 -9.28 15.90 -3.53
CA THR A 62 -7.98 16.38 -3.02
C THR A 62 -8.07 16.53 -1.51
N ASN A 63 -7.06 16.00 -0.80
CA ASN A 63 -6.87 16.25 0.62
C ASN A 63 -5.48 16.83 0.91
N ARG A 64 -5.40 17.67 1.94
CA ARG A 64 -4.18 18.38 2.32
C ARG A 64 -4.04 18.39 3.83
N ALA A 65 -2.85 18.05 4.31
CA ALA A 65 -2.44 18.18 5.70
C ALA A 65 -1.24 19.14 5.77
N GLU A 66 -1.23 20.01 6.76
CA GLU A 66 -0.18 21.01 7.00
C GLU A 66 0.21 20.99 8.47
N ASP A 67 1.51 21.12 8.73
CA ASP A 67 2.10 21.25 10.08
C ASP A 67 1.49 20.28 11.10
N VAL A 68 1.39 19.00 10.70
CA VAL A 68 0.79 17.95 11.51
C VAL A 68 1.66 17.72 12.75
N GLU A 69 1.05 17.86 13.93
CA GLU A 69 1.74 17.66 15.20
C GLU A 69 2.38 16.26 15.27
N GLY A 70 3.68 16.21 15.57
CA GLY A 70 4.46 14.97 15.63
C GLY A 70 5.03 14.48 14.30
N VAL A 71 4.86 15.21 13.21
CA VAL A 71 5.52 14.95 11.92
C VAL A 71 6.55 16.06 11.68
N GLU A 72 7.81 15.77 11.93
CA GLU A 72 8.89 16.75 11.84
C GLU A 72 9.53 16.79 10.44
N GLU A 73 9.41 15.69 9.70
CA GLU A 73 10.06 15.46 8.41
C GLU A 73 9.33 16.15 7.25
N GLN A 74 8.05 16.49 7.42
CA GLN A 74 7.19 17.01 6.38
C GLN A 74 6.23 18.09 6.92
N SER A 75 6.30 19.31 6.37
CA SER A 75 5.42 20.41 6.77
C SER A 75 4.14 20.50 5.93
N LEU A 76 4.12 19.91 4.74
CA LEU A 76 2.93 19.84 3.88
C LEU A 76 2.85 18.49 3.19
N ASN A 77 1.66 17.88 3.23
CA ASN A 77 1.32 16.68 2.48
C ASN A 77 -0.01 16.88 1.75
N GLN A 78 -0.04 16.62 0.44
CA GLN A 78 -1.24 16.71 -0.37
C GLN A 78 -1.37 15.49 -1.28
N LEU A 79 -2.56 14.91 -1.31
CA LEU A 79 -2.95 13.86 -2.25
C LEU A 79 -4.08 14.39 -3.14
N ASP A 80 -3.84 14.43 -4.46
CA ASP A 80 -4.82 14.80 -5.48
C ASP A 80 -5.11 13.58 -6.37
N TYR A 81 -6.39 13.26 -6.50
CA TYR A 81 -6.91 12.17 -7.31
C TYR A 81 -7.80 12.77 -8.39
N THR A 82 -7.49 12.47 -9.65
CA THR A 82 -8.35 12.75 -10.80
C THR A 82 -8.74 11.43 -11.46
N ILE A 83 -10.02 11.24 -11.74
CA ILE A 83 -10.60 10.03 -12.32
C ILE A 83 -11.42 10.41 -13.54
N GLU A 84 -11.08 9.81 -14.68
CA GLU A 84 -11.79 10.03 -15.93
C GLU A 84 -12.35 8.71 -16.47
N PRO A 85 -13.60 8.71 -16.96
CA PRO A 85 -14.14 7.53 -17.61
C PRO A 85 -13.36 7.19 -18.88
N ARG A 86 -13.19 5.89 -19.13
CA ARG A 86 -12.72 5.31 -20.38
C ARG A 86 -13.73 4.29 -20.87
N GLU A 87 -13.74 4.03 -22.17
CA GLU A 87 -14.60 3.00 -22.78
C GLU A 87 -16.09 3.07 -22.38
N GLY A 88 -16.65 4.28 -22.31
CA GLY A 88 -18.05 4.49 -21.93
C GLY A 88 -18.35 4.21 -20.46
N GLY A 89 -17.34 4.32 -19.58
CA GLY A 89 -17.48 4.14 -18.13
C GLY A 89 -17.14 2.73 -17.62
N ARG A 90 -16.81 1.80 -18.51
CA ARG A 90 -16.40 0.42 -18.13
C ARG A 90 -14.99 0.35 -17.53
N ARG A 91 -14.15 1.34 -17.83
CA ARG A 91 -12.77 1.46 -17.35
C ARG A 91 -12.58 2.89 -16.86
N ALA A 92 -11.55 3.12 -16.08
CA ALA A 92 -11.17 4.44 -15.60
C ALA A 92 -9.69 4.68 -15.88
N TRP A 93 -9.38 5.91 -16.24
CA TRP A 93 -8.03 6.45 -16.14
C TRP A 93 -7.94 7.26 -14.86
N VAL A 94 -6.84 7.11 -14.14
CA VAL A 94 -6.60 7.73 -12.85
C VAL A 94 -5.27 8.46 -12.91
N ARG A 95 -5.27 9.72 -12.46
CA ARG A 95 -4.06 10.46 -12.13
C ARG A 95 -4.01 10.67 -10.62
N TYR A 96 -2.90 10.25 -10.04
CA TYR A 96 -2.57 10.42 -8.63
C TYR A 96 -1.38 11.37 -8.52
N VAL A 97 -1.49 12.38 -7.67
CA VAL A 97 -0.39 13.31 -7.36
C VAL A 97 -0.20 13.35 -5.85
N HIS A 98 0.98 12.94 -5.41
CA HIS A 98 1.46 13.14 -4.05
C HIS A 98 2.48 14.27 -4.05
N SER A 99 2.14 15.39 -3.41
CA SER A 99 3.02 16.55 -3.34
C SER A 99 3.10 17.10 -1.93
N GLY A 100 4.10 17.92 -1.69
CA GLY A 100 4.36 18.41 -0.35
C GLY A 100 5.63 19.20 -0.20
N ILE A 101 6.01 19.45 1.06
CA ILE A 101 7.26 20.08 1.44
C ILE A 101 7.94 19.18 2.48
N LEU A 102 9.11 18.65 2.14
CA LEU A 102 9.95 17.88 3.05
C LEU A 102 10.95 18.83 3.70
N VAL A 103 11.22 18.65 5.00
CA VAL A 103 12.02 19.59 5.80
C VAL A 103 13.51 19.22 5.78
N ASP A 104 13.84 17.92 5.75
CA ASP A 104 15.20 17.36 5.73
C ASP A 104 15.29 16.04 4.95
N ASP A 105 16.52 15.54 4.71
CA ASP A 105 16.85 14.32 3.96
C ASP A 105 16.04 14.12 2.66
N TRP A 106 15.87 15.22 1.92
CA TRP A 106 14.90 15.31 0.83
C TRP A 106 15.09 14.24 -0.24
N ASP A 107 16.33 13.96 -0.67
CA ASP A 107 16.59 13.00 -1.76
C ASP A 107 16.20 11.57 -1.36
N ASN A 108 16.51 11.17 -0.14
CA ASN A 108 16.16 9.85 0.39
C ASN A 108 14.66 9.72 0.64
N GLN A 109 14.04 10.75 1.24
CA GLN A 109 12.60 10.76 1.48
C GLN A 109 11.79 10.80 0.18
N TYR A 110 12.23 11.56 -0.82
CA TYR A 110 11.62 11.59 -2.15
C TYR A 110 11.73 10.24 -2.87
N ASP A 111 12.90 9.61 -2.84
CA ASP A 111 13.09 8.26 -3.42
C ASP A 111 12.20 7.22 -2.71
N ALA A 112 12.18 7.23 -1.37
CA ALA A 112 11.31 6.36 -0.59
C ALA A 112 9.83 6.60 -0.90
N ALA A 113 9.36 7.85 -0.89
CA ALA A 113 7.97 8.22 -1.18
C ALA A 113 7.57 7.82 -2.61
N GLY A 114 8.46 8.02 -3.59
CA GLY A 114 8.24 7.63 -4.97
C GLY A 114 8.02 6.13 -5.12
N ARG A 115 8.89 5.32 -4.51
CA ARG A 115 8.81 3.86 -4.62
C ARG A 115 7.63 3.28 -3.83
N HIS A 116 7.30 3.83 -2.67
CA HIS A 116 6.09 3.43 -1.92
C HIS A 116 4.83 3.78 -2.71
N THR A 117 4.78 4.97 -3.33
CA THR A 117 3.67 5.38 -4.21
C THR A 117 3.45 4.37 -5.33
N ASP A 118 4.52 3.92 -5.99
CA ASP A 118 4.42 2.92 -7.05
C ASP A 118 3.83 1.59 -6.55
N PHE A 119 4.24 1.15 -5.35
CA PHE A 119 3.74 -0.10 -4.76
C PHE A 119 2.29 0.00 -4.28
N TYR A 120 1.90 1.12 -3.66
CA TYR A 120 0.51 1.33 -3.25
C TYR A 120 -0.44 1.45 -4.46
N LEU A 121 -0.05 2.17 -5.51
CA LEU A 121 -0.86 2.26 -6.73
C LEU A 121 -0.90 0.95 -7.52
N HIS A 122 0.13 0.11 -7.43
CA HIS A 122 0.02 -1.28 -7.88
C HIS A 122 -1.02 -2.06 -7.06
N THR A 123 -0.98 -1.95 -5.73
CA THR A 123 -1.93 -2.61 -4.84
C THR A 123 -3.37 -2.16 -5.09
N LEU A 124 -3.61 -0.86 -5.34
CA LEU A 124 -4.91 -0.33 -5.73
C LEU A 124 -5.41 -0.95 -7.04
N ARG A 125 -4.55 -1.08 -8.04
CA ARG A 125 -4.92 -1.73 -9.31
C ARG A 125 -5.29 -3.20 -9.09
N GLN A 126 -4.48 -3.97 -8.36
CA GLN A 126 -4.80 -5.37 -8.04
C GLN A 126 -6.10 -5.49 -7.25
N TYR A 127 -6.33 -4.61 -6.28
CA TYR A 127 -7.57 -4.54 -5.51
C TYR A 127 -8.81 -4.35 -6.40
N LEU A 128 -8.75 -3.36 -7.30
CA LEU A 128 -9.85 -3.04 -8.21
C LEU A 128 -10.10 -4.15 -9.22
N THR A 129 -9.05 -4.74 -9.82
CA THR A 129 -9.20 -5.73 -10.89
C THR A 129 -9.52 -7.14 -10.39
N GLU A 130 -8.93 -7.55 -9.26
CA GLU A 130 -9.01 -8.94 -8.79
C GLU A 130 -10.03 -9.14 -7.67
N PHE A 131 -10.28 -8.09 -6.88
CA PHE A 131 -11.23 -8.12 -5.76
C PHE A 131 -12.46 -7.22 -6.00
N GLY A 132 -12.52 -6.54 -7.14
CA GLY A 132 -13.71 -5.82 -7.62
C GLY A 132 -14.07 -4.58 -6.80
N GLY A 133 -13.14 -4.04 -6.01
CA GLY A 133 -13.41 -2.88 -5.14
C GLY A 133 -14.29 -3.21 -3.91
N ARG A 134 -14.42 -4.49 -3.54
CA ARG A 134 -15.21 -4.89 -2.36
C ARG A 134 -14.53 -4.48 -1.04
N PRO A 135 -15.27 -4.20 0.04
CA PRO A 135 -14.65 -3.91 1.33
C PRO A 135 -13.73 -5.06 1.80
N VAL A 136 -12.59 -4.69 2.39
CA VAL A 136 -11.70 -5.64 3.07
C VAL A 136 -12.40 -6.20 4.31
N VAL A 137 -12.21 -7.49 4.60
CA VAL A 137 -12.79 -8.13 5.79
C VAL A 137 -11.85 -7.97 6.99
N ALA A 138 -10.56 -8.18 6.77
CA ALA A 138 -9.53 -7.97 7.77
C ALA A 138 -8.31 -7.26 7.17
N PHE A 139 -7.83 -6.25 7.87
CA PHE A 139 -6.57 -5.58 7.55
C PHE A 139 -5.66 -5.62 8.77
N THR A 140 -4.41 -5.97 8.56
CA THR A 140 -3.33 -5.80 9.54
C THR A 140 -2.09 -5.24 8.86
N THR A 141 -1.31 -4.48 9.62
CA THR A 141 0.03 -4.03 9.23
C THR A 141 0.90 -3.98 10.47
N PHE A 142 2.13 -4.46 10.35
CA PHE A 142 3.07 -4.52 11.48
C PHE A 142 4.51 -4.57 10.99
N ASP A 143 5.40 -4.32 11.93
CA ASP A 143 6.84 -4.29 11.71
C ASP A 143 7.49 -5.56 12.25
N GLY A 144 8.53 -6.01 11.55
CA GLY A 144 9.41 -7.06 12.03
C GLY A 144 10.25 -6.62 13.23
N PRO A 145 11.00 -7.56 13.83
CA PRO A 145 11.92 -7.24 14.91
C PRO A 145 13.07 -6.34 14.44
N ASP A 146 13.78 -5.70 15.36
CA ASP A 146 14.96 -4.86 15.03
C ASP A 146 16.03 -5.60 14.22
N THR A 147 16.14 -6.92 14.38
CA THR A 147 17.04 -7.77 13.59
C THR A 147 16.70 -7.79 12.10
N SER A 148 15.49 -7.37 11.71
CA SER A 148 15.09 -7.21 10.30
C SER A 148 15.56 -5.90 9.65
N LYS A 149 16.45 -5.13 10.30
CA LYS A 149 17.07 -3.92 9.75
C LYS A 149 18.37 -4.19 8.96
N THR A 150 18.85 -5.43 8.90
CA THR A 150 20.10 -5.76 8.19
C THR A 150 19.97 -5.54 6.68
N ALA A 151 21.11 -5.35 6.00
CA ALA A 151 21.13 -5.06 4.56
C ALA A 151 20.52 -6.18 3.70
N ASP A 152 20.56 -7.43 4.18
CA ASP A 152 20.06 -8.63 3.50
C ASP A 152 18.66 -9.08 3.99
N ALA A 153 18.04 -8.34 4.92
CA ALA A 153 16.80 -8.76 5.57
C ALA A 153 15.68 -9.07 4.59
N PHE A 154 15.49 -8.24 3.56
CA PHE A 154 14.42 -8.47 2.58
C PHE A 154 14.69 -9.67 1.65
N VAL A 155 15.96 -9.98 1.39
CA VAL A 155 16.35 -11.21 0.67
C VAL A 155 16.02 -12.44 1.51
N ALA A 156 16.27 -12.38 2.83
CA ALA A 156 15.90 -13.46 3.75
C ALA A 156 14.39 -13.73 3.76
N VAL A 157 13.56 -12.68 3.70
CA VAL A 157 12.09 -12.79 3.57
C VAL A 157 11.70 -13.52 2.28
N GLY A 158 12.28 -13.14 1.13
CA GLY A 158 12.02 -13.82 -0.15
C GLY A 158 12.36 -15.32 -0.10
N ARG A 159 13.51 -15.67 0.50
CA ARG A 159 13.92 -17.07 0.68
C ARG A 159 13.02 -17.83 1.65
N ALA A 160 12.61 -17.21 2.75
CA ALA A 160 11.70 -17.81 3.72
C ALA A 160 10.33 -18.13 3.10
N LEU A 161 9.85 -17.29 2.19
CA LEU A 161 8.65 -17.55 1.37
C LEU A 161 8.87 -18.66 0.32
N GLY A 162 10.10 -19.13 0.13
CA GLY A 162 10.44 -20.15 -0.87
C GLY A 162 10.61 -19.61 -2.28
N LEU A 163 10.83 -18.30 -2.44
CA LEU A 163 11.01 -17.66 -3.75
C LEU A 163 12.49 -17.63 -4.15
N GLY A 164 12.79 -18.04 -5.37
CA GLY A 164 14.12 -17.81 -5.96
C GLY A 164 14.36 -16.31 -6.18
N ASP A 165 15.62 -15.88 -6.15
CA ASP A 165 16.00 -14.47 -6.32
C ASP A 165 15.51 -13.88 -7.67
N ASP A 166 15.37 -14.73 -8.69
CA ASP A 166 14.93 -14.47 -10.06
C ASP A 166 13.43 -14.75 -10.33
N THR A 167 12.63 -15.05 -9.30
CA THR A 167 11.19 -15.29 -9.48
C THR A 167 10.52 -14.05 -10.06
N ALA A 168 10.06 -14.14 -11.31
CA ALA A 168 9.50 -13.01 -12.02
C ALA A 168 8.10 -12.62 -11.51
N GLU A 169 7.74 -11.34 -11.66
CA GLU A 169 6.36 -10.87 -11.53
C GLU A 169 5.43 -11.65 -12.48
N GLY A 170 4.19 -11.90 -12.05
CA GLY A 170 3.20 -12.73 -12.74
C GLY A 170 3.35 -14.24 -12.51
N THR A 171 4.41 -14.70 -11.84
CA THR A 171 4.63 -16.13 -11.58
C THR A 171 3.68 -16.66 -10.53
N ARG A 172 3.05 -17.82 -10.81
CA ARG A 172 2.31 -18.60 -9.81
C ARG A 172 3.27 -19.44 -8.97
N VAL A 173 3.12 -19.39 -7.65
CA VAL A 173 4.01 -20.00 -6.67
C VAL A 173 3.23 -20.69 -5.54
N GLN A 174 3.89 -21.61 -4.86
CA GLN A 174 3.48 -22.15 -3.57
C GLN A 174 4.33 -21.48 -2.48
N ALA A 175 3.91 -20.31 -2.01
CA ALA A 175 4.67 -19.54 -1.03
C ALA A 175 4.56 -20.18 0.36
N ARG A 176 5.65 -20.23 1.12
CA ARG A 176 5.66 -20.73 2.51
C ARG A 176 5.19 -19.63 3.46
N GLY A 177 3.93 -19.68 3.85
CA GLY A 177 3.32 -18.73 4.78
C GLY A 177 3.39 -19.18 6.24
N PRO A 178 2.62 -18.50 7.12
CA PRO A 178 2.51 -18.82 8.53
C PRO A 178 2.15 -20.27 8.81
N GLU A 179 2.58 -20.76 9.98
CA GLU A 179 2.29 -22.12 10.46
C GLU A 179 2.73 -23.25 9.50
N GLY A 180 3.67 -22.96 8.60
CA GLY A 180 4.15 -23.91 7.58
C GLY A 180 3.16 -24.17 6.45
N ARG A 181 2.08 -23.37 6.35
CA ARG A 181 1.09 -23.50 5.27
C ARG A 181 1.70 -23.07 3.94
N LEU A 182 1.34 -23.77 2.88
CA LEU A 182 1.62 -23.33 1.53
C LEU A 182 0.45 -22.49 1.02
N LEU A 183 0.79 -21.34 0.41
CA LEU A 183 -0.17 -20.42 -0.18
C LEU A 183 -0.06 -20.49 -1.71
N ASP A 184 -1.15 -20.86 -2.35
CA ASP A 184 -1.35 -20.63 -3.79
C ASP A 184 -1.40 -19.11 -4.05
N ALA A 185 -0.33 -18.57 -4.64
CA ALA A 185 -0.19 -17.14 -4.84
C ALA A 185 0.39 -16.80 -6.22
N VAL A 186 0.11 -15.58 -6.68
CA VAL A 186 0.82 -14.91 -7.76
C VAL A 186 1.79 -13.91 -7.12
N VAL A 187 3.04 -13.89 -7.57
CA VAL A 187 3.97 -12.78 -7.30
C VAL A 187 3.54 -11.62 -8.20
N ASP A 188 2.70 -10.71 -7.71
CA ASP A 188 2.13 -9.62 -8.51
C ASP A 188 3.03 -8.38 -8.57
N PHE A 189 3.98 -8.26 -7.64
CA PHE A 189 4.97 -7.18 -7.59
C PHE A 189 6.29 -7.70 -7.00
N ARG A 190 7.42 -7.32 -7.59
CA ARG A 190 8.74 -7.67 -7.05
C ARG A 190 9.82 -6.70 -7.51
N ASN A 191 10.45 -6.06 -6.55
CA ASN A 191 11.71 -5.37 -6.74
C ASN A 191 12.57 -5.50 -5.45
N PRO A 192 13.76 -4.88 -5.37
CA PRO A 192 14.59 -4.98 -4.17
C PRO A 192 13.94 -4.45 -2.88
N TYR A 193 12.90 -3.61 -2.97
CA TYR A 193 12.30 -2.89 -1.86
C TYR A 193 10.92 -3.43 -1.46
N PHE A 194 10.19 -4.07 -2.38
CA PHE A 194 8.82 -4.55 -2.14
C PHE A 194 8.56 -5.87 -2.83
N LEU A 195 7.67 -6.64 -2.22
CA LEU A 195 7.17 -7.91 -2.72
C LEU A 195 5.66 -7.96 -2.48
N GLY A 196 4.93 -8.33 -3.51
CA GLY A 196 3.50 -8.56 -3.47
C GLY A 196 3.18 -10.02 -3.74
N LEU A 197 2.40 -10.63 -2.86
CA LEU A 197 1.77 -11.92 -3.09
C LEU A 197 0.26 -11.73 -3.11
N ARG A 198 -0.39 -12.25 -4.15
CA ARG A 198 -1.84 -12.26 -4.27
C ARG A 198 -2.36 -13.68 -4.32
N THR A 199 -3.22 -14.02 -3.37
CA THR A 199 -4.01 -15.26 -3.38
C THR A 199 -5.41 -14.97 -3.94
N ASP A 200 -6.27 -15.99 -4.00
CA ASP A 200 -7.68 -15.81 -4.41
C ASP A 200 -8.49 -14.92 -3.44
N HIS A 201 -8.01 -14.70 -2.21
CA HIS A 201 -8.76 -14.00 -1.17
C HIS A 201 -7.94 -12.96 -0.42
N ALA A 202 -6.63 -12.83 -0.65
CA ALA A 202 -5.79 -11.89 0.07
C ALA A 202 -4.71 -11.26 -0.80
N MET A 203 -4.30 -10.05 -0.43
CA MET A 203 -3.07 -9.43 -0.88
C MET A 203 -2.13 -9.27 0.31
N ILE A 204 -0.94 -9.83 0.20
CA ILE A 204 0.11 -9.77 1.23
C ILE A 204 1.24 -8.92 0.67
N ARG A 205 1.56 -7.83 1.36
CA ARG A 205 2.50 -6.80 0.91
C ARG A 205 3.66 -6.75 1.87
N PHE A 206 4.86 -7.02 1.38
CA PHE A 206 6.09 -6.97 2.18
C PHE A 206 6.88 -5.73 1.81
N PHE A 207 7.38 -5.03 2.84
CA PHE A 207 8.06 -3.76 2.73
C PHE A 207 9.50 -3.92 3.23
N GLY A 208 10.46 -3.96 2.32
CA GLY A 208 11.91 -3.99 2.58
C GLY A 208 12.44 -2.64 3.04
N ARG A 209 11.86 -2.08 4.11
CA ARG A 209 12.26 -0.76 4.61
C ARG A 209 13.61 -0.76 5.34
N ASN A 210 14.24 -1.94 5.47
CA ASN A 210 15.62 -2.09 5.91
C ASN A 210 16.59 -1.31 5.00
N HIS A 211 16.23 -1.11 3.72
CA HIS A 211 16.95 -0.23 2.81
C HIS A 211 16.98 1.25 3.26
N TRP A 212 16.07 1.65 4.14
CA TRP A 212 15.98 2.97 4.76
C TRP A 212 16.21 2.93 6.28
N GLY A 213 16.75 1.83 6.82
CA GLY A 213 17.05 1.70 8.26
C GLY A 213 15.87 1.31 9.17
N TYR A 214 14.70 1.03 8.60
CA TYR A 214 13.51 0.58 9.34
C TYR A 214 13.35 -0.94 9.28
N PRO A 215 12.62 -1.58 10.21
CA PRO A 215 12.32 -3.00 10.11
C PRO A 215 11.57 -3.33 8.81
N VAL A 216 11.71 -4.57 8.33
CA VAL A 216 10.81 -5.11 7.31
C VAL A 216 9.37 -4.99 7.81
N GLY A 217 8.46 -4.50 6.97
CA GLY A 217 7.02 -4.44 7.28
C GLY A 217 6.22 -5.47 6.50
N ILE A 218 5.05 -5.83 7.01
CA ILE A 218 4.04 -6.61 6.29
C ILE A 218 2.70 -5.92 6.45
N SER A 219 1.93 -5.83 5.36
CA SER A 219 0.48 -5.62 5.42
C SER A 219 -0.26 -6.78 4.76
N VAL A 220 -1.43 -7.12 5.30
CA VAL A 220 -2.33 -8.14 4.75
C VAL A 220 -3.70 -7.53 4.57
N HIS A 221 -4.21 -7.59 3.35
CA HIS A 221 -5.58 -7.25 2.98
C HIS A 221 -6.33 -8.56 2.72
N ASP A 222 -7.13 -9.01 3.68
CA ASP A 222 -7.86 -10.27 3.58
C ASP A 222 -9.35 -10.02 3.30
N PHE A 223 -9.84 -10.60 2.21
CA PHE A 223 -11.20 -10.51 1.71
C PHE A 223 -12.02 -11.79 1.97
N ALA A 224 -11.42 -12.81 2.61
CA ALA A 224 -12.11 -14.05 2.95
C ALA A 224 -13.23 -13.79 3.96
N PRO A 225 -14.42 -14.37 3.77
CA PRO A 225 -15.48 -14.32 4.77
C PRO A 225 -15.00 -14.86 6.11
N GLY A 226 -15.14 -14.07 7.18
CA GLY A 226 -14.74 -14.46 8.53
C GLY A 226 -13.24 -14.34 8.82
N ALA A 227 -12.46 -13.68 7.95
CA ALA A 227 -11.07 -13.32 8.27
C ALA A 227 -11.01 -12.49 9.55
N ASP A 228 -10.07 -12.82 10.44
CA ASP A 228 -9.85 -12.12 11.71
C ASP A 228 -8.49 -11.42 11.68
N ALA A 229 -8.51 -10.09 11.77
CA ALA A 229 -7.30 -9.28 11.63
C ALA A 229 -6.23 -9.61 12.68
N LYS A 230 -6.62 -9.91 13.92
CA LYS A 230 -5.67 -10.21 15.01
C LYS A 230 -5.06 -11.59 14.84
N ALA A 231 -5.83 -12.57 14.39
CA ALA A 231 -5.32 -13.91 14.11
C ALA A 231 -4.36 -13.88 12.90
N VAL A 232 -4.70 -13.13 11.84
CA VAL A 232 -3.83 -12.93 10.67
C VAL A 232 -2.54 -12.22 11.08
N GLU A 233 -2.64 -11.16 11.87
CA GLU A 233 -1.49 -10.42 12.41
C GLU A 233 -0.57 -11.33 13.22
N ALA A 234 -1.10 -12.04 14.21
CA ALA A 234 -0.31 -12.92 15.07
C ALA A 234 0.42 -14.00 14.24
N ALA A 235 -0.28 -14.63 13.30
CA ALA A 235 0.30 -15.68 12.46
C ALA A 235 1.47 -15.15 11.59
N TRP A 236 1.29 -14.00 10.94
CA TRP A 236 2.34 -13.42 10.11
C TRP A 236 3.47 -12.76 10.92
N GLN A 237 3.17 -12.17 12.07
CA GLN A 237 4.18 -11.65 13.00
C GLN A 237 5.05 -12.79 13.52
N ASP A 238 4.45 -13.91 13.94
CA ASP A 238 5.19 -15.09 14.39
C ASP A 238 6.04 -15.70 13.26
N TRP A 239 5.51 -15.73 12.03
CA TRP A 239 6.27 -16.14 10.85
C TRP A 239 7.50 -15.22 10.64
N LEU A 240 7.31 -13.91 10.67
CA LEU A 240 8.38 -12.92 10.44
C LEU A 240 9.43 -12.96 11.56
N ASN A 241 8.99 -13.08 12.81
CA ASN A 241 9.87 -13.32 13.96
C ASN A 241 10.68 -14.61 13.77
N GLY A 242 10.04 -15.68 13.27
CA GLY A 242 10.68 -16.94 12.91
C GLY A 242 11.81 -16.75 11.91
N VAL A 243 11.57 -15.99 10.83
CA VAL A 243 12.59 -15.66 9.81
C VAL A 243 13.83 -15.02 10.45
N PHE A 244 13.64 -14.08 11.37
CA PHE A 244 14.73 -13.29 11.96
C PHE A 244 15.25 -13.80 13.31
N SER A 245 14.68 -14.89 13.84
CA SER A 245 15.19 -15.62 15.01
C SER A 245 16.24 -16.67 14.66
N GLN A 246 16.33 -17.04 13.38
CA GLN A 246 17.26 -18.04 12.84
C GLN A 246 18.54 -17.43 12.25
N SER A 247 18.67 -16.10 12.32
CA SER A 247 19.81 -15.31 11.84
C SER A 247 20.88 -15.09 12.90
#